data_AF-H2Z4J5-F1
#
_entry.id   AF-H2Z4J5-F1
#
_cell.length_a   1.000
_cell.length_b   1.000
_cell.length_c   1.000
_cell.angle_alpha   90.00
_cell.angle_beta   90.00
_cell.angle_gamma   90.00
#
_symmetry.space_group_name_H-M   'P 1'
#
loop_
_entity.id
_entity.type
_entity.pdbx_description
1 polymer ?
#
loop_
_entity_poly.entity_id
_entity_poly.type
_entity_poly.pdbx_seq_one_letter_code
_entity_poly.pdbx_strand_id
1 'polypeptide(L)'
;MLYYHYMSVRSAAANQQPEKIIFHVDGGPPLGDLWKKLVEEVPCLETRHLDVPETVFGHKIEWILHKTDVARNDILIKEGGIYLDSDVLILRSLDPLRRYAFTMGRSTANSLSNGAMLAKPESKFLQATIDTYKEFSAEKFSGTKQAVLSVQRP
;
A
#
# COMPACT_ATOMS: atom_id res chain seq x y z
N MET A 1 12.20 0.62 -12.49
CA MET A 1 12.18 0.06 -11.12
C MET A 1 13.56 0.21 -10.48
N LEU A 2 13.67 0.56 -9.20
CA LEU A 2 14.96 0.65 -8.49
C LEU A 2 15.22 -0.61 -7.65
N TYR A 3 16.48 -0.83 -7.24
CA TYR A 3 16.90 -2.04 -6.52
C TYR A 3 16.11 -2.28 -5.23
N TYR A 4 15.78 -1.23 -4.48
CA TYR A 4 15.03 -1.38 -3.24
C TYR A 4 13.56 -1.79 -3.48
N HIS A 5 12.93 -1.36 -4.58
CA HIS A 5 11.62 -1.89 -4.98
C HIS A 5 11.69 -3.40 -5.28
N TYR A 6 12.76 -3.82 -5.96
CA TYR A 6 13.00 -5.23 -6.28
C TYR A 6 13.17 -6.06 -5.01
N MET A 7 13.93 -5.56 -4.04
CA MET A 7 14.09 -6.23 -2.75
C MET A 7 12.81 -6.22 -1.91
N SER A 8 12.01 -5.16 -1.94
CA SER A 8 10.71 -5.09 -1.25
C SER A 8 9.79 -6.21 -1.69
N VAL A 9 9.51 -6.33 -2.99
CA VAL A 9 8.61 -7.37 -3.52
C VAL A 9 9.16 -8.76 -3.27
N ARG A 10 10.47 -8.99 -3.46
CA ARG A 10 11.08 -10.30 -3.18
C ARG A 10 11.02 -10.67 -1.71
N SER A 11 11.22 -9.71 -0.80
CA SER A 11 11.13 -9.97 0.64
C SER A 11 9.71 -10.37 1.04
N ALA A 12 8.69 -9.72 0.45
CA ALA A 12 7.30 -10.11 0.65
C ALA A 12 7.05 -11.52 0.12
N ALA A 13 7.48 -11.83 -1.11
CA ALA A 13 7.34 -13.17 -1.68
C ALA A 13 8.01 -14.26 -0.84
N ALA A 14 9.24 -14.03 -0.40
CA ALA A 14 10.03 -15.02 0.34
C ALA A 14 9.53 -15.23 1.77
N ASN A 15 9.22 -14.15 2.49
CA ASN A 15 8.99 -14.19 3.93
C ASN A 15 7.51 -14.15 4.31
N GLN A 16 6.66 -13.50 3.51
CA GLN A 16 5.21 -13.55 3.70
C GLN A 16 4.59 -14.73 2.96
N GLN A 17 5.20 -15.17 1.85
CA GLN A 17 4.69 -16.22 0.97
C GLN A 17 3.20 -16.05 0.71
N PRO A 18 2.73 -14.99 0.04
CA PRO A 18 1.30 -14.77 -0.18
C PRO A 18 0.74 -15.62 -1.32
N GLU A 19 -0.57 -15.59 -1.53
CA GLU A 19 -1.21 -16.19 -2.72
C GLU A 19 -1.04 -15.25 -3.91
N LYS A 20 -1.21 -13.94 -3.68
CA LYS A 20 -1.00 -12.90 -4.68
C LYS A 20 -0.27 -11.69 -4.10
N ILE A 21 0.61 -11.12 -4.92
CA ILE A 21 1.19 -9.79 -4.74
C ILE A 21 0.68 -8.94 -5.88
N ILE A 22 0.00 -7.84 -5.56
CA ILE A 22 -0.60 -6.93 -6.52
C ILE A 22 0.20 -5.63 -6.49
N PHE A 23 0.91 -5.35 -7.58
CA PHE A 23 1.60 -4.10 -7.79
C PHE A 23 0.66 -3.12 -8.49
N HIS A 24 0.17 -2.11 -7.76
CA HIS A 24 -0.77 -1.14 -8.29
C HIS A 24 -0.02 -0.07 -9.10
N VAL A 25 -0.44 0.13 -10.35
CA VAL A 25 0.27 1.00 -11.31
C VAL A 25 -0.67 1.97 -12.02
N ASP A 26 -0.17 3.18 -12.22
CA ASP A 26 -0.75 4.17 -13.13
C ASP A 26 0.16 4.27 -14.37
N GLY A 27 -0.38 3.96 -15.57
CA GLY A 27 0.40 3.97 -16.81
C GLY A 27 1.14 2.67 -17.19
N GLY A 28 0.85 1.54 -16.51
CA GLY A 28 1.33 0.20 -16.88
C GLY A 28 2.49 -0.36 -16.04
N PRO A 29 2.93 -1.62 -16.31
CA PRO A 29 3.98 -2.28 -15.52
C PRO A 29 5.32 -1.51 -15.55
N PRO A 30 6.11 -1.56 -14.47
CA PRO A 30 7.45 -0.98 -14.48
C PRO A 30 8.32 -1.56 -15.61
N LEU A 31 9.19 -0.72 -16.17
CA LEU A 31 10.16 -1.15 -17.18
C LEU A 31 11.54 -1.44 -16.54
N GLY A 32 12.37 -2.19 -17.28
CA GLY A 32 13.76 -2.49 -16.97
C GLY A 32 14.04 -3.93 -16.54
N ASP A 33 15.31 -4.31 -16.49
CA ASP A 33 15.72 -5.70 -16.30
C ASP A 33 15.39 -6.26 -14.91
N LEU A 34 15.44 -5.42 -13.88
CA LEU A 34 15.02 -5.82 -12.53
C LEU A 34 13.53 -6.19 -12.46
N TRP A 35 12.67 -5.51 -13.23
CA TRP A 35 11.25 -5.87 -13.27
C TRP A 35 11.03 -7.20 -14.00
N LYS A 36 11.69 -7.40 -15.14
CA LYS A 36 11.64 -8.68 -15.87
C LYS A 36 12.08 -9.84 -14.98
N LYS A 37 13.23 -9.69 -14.32
CA LYS A 37 13.75 -10.65 -13.36
C LYS A 37 12.79 -10.90 -12.19
N LEU A 38 12.12 -9.85 -11.70
CA LEU A 38 11.15 -9.99 -10.62
C LEU A 38 9.94 -10.83 -11.04
N VAL A 39 9.39 -10.55 -12.22
CA VAL A 39 8.24 -11.30 -12.78
C VAL A 39 8.59 -12.77 -12.99
N GLU A 40 9.82 -13.06 -13.41
CA GLU A 40 10.33 -14.44 -13.54
C GLU A 40 10.50 -15.14 -12.18
N GLU A 41 10.98 -14.43 -11.16
CA GLU A 41 11.26 -15.01 -9.83
C GLU A 41 10.05 -15.12 -8.91
N VAL A 42 9.01 -14.30 -9.13
CA VAL A 42 7.85 -14.18 -8.23
C VAL A 42 6.56 -14.47 -9.02
N PRO A 43 6.15 -15.74 -9.16
CA PRO A 43 5.02 -16.12 -10.00
C PRO A 43 3.66 -15.64 -9.49
N CYS A 44 3.56 -15.26 -8.22
CA CYS A 44 2.36 -14.69 -7.63
C CYS A 44 2.27 -13.15 -7.79
N LEU A 45 3.20 -12.52 -8.52
CA LEU A 45 3.17 -11.08 -8.79
C LEU A 45 2.26 -10.76 -9.98
N GLU A 46 1.24 -9.93 -9.75
CA GLU A 46 0.39 -9.35 -10.77
C GLU A 46 0.46 -7.82 -10.73
N THR A 47 0.20 -7.16 -11.86
CA THR A 47 0.00 -5.71 -11.92
C THR A 47 -1.47 -5.41 -12.06
N ARG A 48 -1.95 -4.41 -11.32
CA ARG A 48 -3.33 -3.92 -11.46
C ARG A 48 -3.30 -2.43 -11.73
N HIS A 49 -4.10 -1.98 -12.70
CA HIS A 49 -4.25 -0.55 -12.92
C HIS A 49 -4.88 0.10 -11.68
N LEU A 50 -4.35 1.26 -11.30
CA LEU A 50 -4.90 2.09 -10.25
C LEU A 50 -5.37 3.40 -10.88
N ASP A 51 -6.67 3.63 -10.84
CA ASP A 51 -7.25 4.93 -11.12
C ASP A 51 -6.86 5.87 -9.97
N VAL A 52 -5.83 6.69 -10.20
CA VAL A 52 -5.28 7.56 -9.15
C VAL A 52 -6.37 8.57 -8.77
N PRO A 53 -6.78 8.64 -7.49
CA PRO A 53 -7.86 9.52 -7.07
C PRO A 53 -7.49 10.98 -7.31
N GLU A 54 -8.26 11.66 -8.15
CA GLU A 54 -8.11 13.11 -8.38
C GLU A 54 -8.88 13.95 -7.36
N THR A 55 -9.92 13.36 -6.77
CA THR A 55 -10.77 14.00 -5.77
C THR A 55 -11.08 13.05 -4.61
N VAL A 56 -11.31 13.62 -3.42
CA VAL A 56 -11.85 12.92 -2.24
C VAL A 56 -12.94 13.79 -1.65
N PHE A 57 -14.16 13.26 -1.49
CA PHE A 57 -15.34 14.01 -1.03
C PHE A 57 -15.59 15.34 -1.78
N GLY A 58 -15.33 15.39 -3.08
CA GLY A 58 -15.49 16.60 -3.90
C GLY A 58 -14.35 17.61 -3.78
N HIS A 59 -13.36 17.36 -2.92
CA HIS A 59 -12.14 18.17 -2.83
C HIS A 59 -11.07 17.64 -3.77
N LYS A 60 -10.47 18.52 -4.57
CA LYS A 60 -9.35 18.18 -5.45
C LYS A 60 -8.12 17.81 -4.60
N ILE A 61 -7.51 16.68 -4.94
CA ILE A 61 -6.27 16.25 -4.31
C ILE A 61 -5.10 16.77 -5.14
N GLU A 62 -4.44 17.81 -4.66
CA GLU A 62 -3.31 18.41 -5.39
C GLU A 62 -2.01 17.63 -5.22
N TRP A 63 -1.83 17.01 -4.05
CA TRP A 63 -0.58 16.35 -3.69
C TRP A 63 -0.65 14.85 -3.92
N ILE A 64 0.30 14.32 -4.69
CA ILE A 64 0.41 12.89 -5.00
C ILE A 64 0.40 12.00 -3.76
N LEU A 65 0.92 12.47 -2.63
CA LEU A 65 0.90 11.72 -1.37
C LEU A 65 -0.49 11.47 -0.84
N HIS A 66 -1.32 12.50 -0.84
CA HIS A 66 -2.71 12.36 -0.45
C HIS A 66 -3.43 11.42 -1.42
N LYS A 67 -3.04 11.39 -2.70
CA LYS A 67 -3.59 10.43 -3.66
C LYS A 67 -3.19 8.99 -3.31
N THR A 68 -1.92 8.76 -3.00
CA THR A 68 -1.40 7.45 -2.54
C THR A 68 -2.05 7.01 -1.23
N ASP A 69 -2.26 7.92 -0.28
CA ASP A 69 -2.93 7.66 0.99
C ASP A 69 -4.40 7.30 0.83
N VAL A 70 -5.12 7.99 -0.06
CA VAL A 70 -6.50 7.66 -0.39
C VAL A 70 -6.58 6.31 -1.10
N ALA A 71 -5.72 6.08 -2.10
CA ALA A 71 -5.70 4.83 -2.85
C ALA A 71 -5.40 3.61 -1.97
N ARG A 72 -4.37 3.66 -1.12
CA ARG A 72 -4.01 2.53 -0.24
C ARG A 72 -5.14 2.19 0.73
N ASN A 73 -5.81 3.20 1.28
CA ASN A 73 -6.91 2.99 2.21
C ASN A 73 -8.13 2.41 1.50
N ASP A 74 -8.48 2.93 0.31
CA ASP A 74 -9.58 2.42 -0.50
C ASP A 74 -9.36 0.95 -0.90
N ILE A 75 -8.16 0.60 -1.35
CA ILE A 75 -7.78 -0.80 -1.67
C ILE A 75 -7.94 -1.69 -0.43
N LEU A 76 -7.39 -1.31 0.72
CA LEU A 76 -7.51 -2.11 1.94
C LEU A 76 -8.94 -2.20 2.48
N ILE A 77 -9.76 -1.15 2.31
CA ILE A 77 -11.18 -1.20 2.70
C ILE A 77 -11.92 -2.19 1.80
N LYS A 78 -11.69 -2.16 0.49
CA LYS A 78 -12.37 -3.04 -0.47
C LYS A 78 -11.92 -4.48 -0.36
N GLU A 79 -10.61 -4.71 -0.27
CA GLU A 79 -10.02 -6.03 -0.48
C GLU A 79 -9.43 -6.64 0.80
N GLY A 80 -9.16 -5.81 1.82
CA GLY A 80 -8.40 -6.23 3.00
C GLY A 80 -6.98 -6.65 2.63
N GLY A 81 -6.38 -7.48 3.50
CA GLY A 81 -5.05 -8.03 3.28
C GLY A 81 -3.95 -7.18 3.91
N ILE A 82 -2.80 -7.12 3.22
CA ILE A 82 -1.58 -6.44 3.69
C ILE A 82 -1.18 -5.40 2.64
N TYR A 83 -1.11 -4.14 3.03
CA TYR A 83 -0.50 -3.08 2.24
C TYR A 83 0.95 -2.88 2.68
N LEU A 84 1.84 -2.62 1.71
CA LEU A 84 3.22 -2.24 1.93
C LEU A 84 3.59 -1.06 1.03
N ASP A 85 4.40 -0.13 1.52
CA ASP A 85 5.10 0.79 0.63
C ASP A 85 6.14 0.00 -0.17
N SER A 86 6.42 0.45 -1.40
CA SER A 86 7.35 -0.25 -2.31
C SER A 86 8.81 -0.26 -1.83
N ASP A 87 9.12 0.39 -0.71
CA ASP A 87 10.44 0.43 -0.08
C ASP A 87 10.48 -0.27 1.29
N VAL A 88 9.41 -1.01 1.65
CA VAL A 88 9.35 -1.79 2.89
C VAL A 88 9.81 -3.22 2.66
N LEU A 89 10.67 -3.72 3.56
CA LEU A 89 11.14 -5.10 3.57
C LEU A 89 10.40 -5.92 4.62
N ILE A 90 9.84 -7.06 4.20
CA ILE A 90 9.31 -8.08 5.10
C ILE A 90 10.44 -8.99 5.54
N LEU A 91 10.73 -9.04 6.83
CA LEU A 91 11.78 -9.89 7.39
C LEU A 91 11.25 -11.21 7.94
N ARG A 92 9.97 -11.28 8.30
CA ARG A 92 9.25 -12.45 8.80
C ARG A 92 7.77 -12.34 8.43
N SER A 93 7.08 -13.47 8.36
CA SER A 93 5.63 -13.48 8.14
C SER A 93 4.91 -12.60 9.16
N LEU A 94 3.98 -11.79 8.65
CA LEU A 94 3.08 -10.93 9.42
C LEU A 94 1.79 -11.65 9.82
N ASP A 95 1.64 -12.94 9.50
CA ASP A 95 0.43 -13.72 9.81
C ASP A 95 -0.01 -13.67 11.29
N PRO A 96 0.90 -13.68 12.28
CA PRO A 96 0.51 -13.54 13.68
C PRO A 96 -0.24 -12.23 13.99
N LEU A 97 -0.05 -11.19 13.18
CA LEU A 97 -0.70 -9.88 13.32
C LEU A 97 -2.09 -9.85 12.64
N ARG A 98 -2.39 -10.78 11.73
CA ARG A 98 -3.70 -10.89 11.05
C ARG A 98 -4.85 -11.24 12.00
N ARG A 99 -4.57 -11.63 13.25
CA ARG A 99 -5.57 -11.87 14.28
C ARG A 99 -6.34 -10.62 14.70
N TYR A 100 -5.77 -9.43 14.48
CA TYR A 100 -6.43 -8.17 14.77
C TYR A 100 -7.22 -7.67 13.55
N ALA A 101 -8.33 -6.98 13.78
CA ALA A 101 -9.14 -6.40 12.69
C ALA A 101 -8.36 -5.36 11.87
N PHE A 102 -7.41 -4.68 12.52
CA PHE A 102 -6.50 -3.73 11.91
C PHE A 102 -5.15 -3.74 12.64
N THR A 103 -4.05 -3.66 11.89
CA THR A 103 -2.68 -3.49 12.43
C THR A 103 -1.93 -2.47 11.58
N MET A 104 -1.13 -1.62 12.22
CA MET A 104 -0.30 -0.62 11.56
C MET A 104 1.04 -0.49 12.32
N GLY A 105 2.10 -0.08 11.61
CA GLY A 105 3.39 0.20 12.22
C GLY A 105 3.34 1.42 13.16
N ARG A 106 4.15 1.40 14.21
CA ARG A 106 4.42 2.58 15.06
C ARG A 106 5.68 3.28 14.55
N SER A 107 5.57 4.56 14.17
CA SER A 107 6.70 5.36 13.67
C SER A 107 7.50 5.99 14.81
N THR A 108 6.80 6.60 15.77
CA THR A 108 7.40 7.21 16.98
C THR A 108 6.59 6.84 18.22
N ALA A 109 6.94 7.37 19.39
CA ALA A 109 6.14 7.17 20.61
C ALA A 109 4.66 7.56 20.43
N ASN A 110 4.38 8.60 19.62
CA ASN A 110 3.06 9.21 19.49
C ASN A 110 2.52 9.20 18.05
N SER A 111 3.15 8.45 17.12
CA SER A 111 2.71 8.42 15.72
C SER A 111 2.73 7.02 15.12
N LEU A 112 1.82 6.81 14.17
CA LEU A 112 1.69 5.59 13.38
C LEU A 112 2.31 5.79 11.99
N SER A 113 2.71 4.69 11.34
CA SER A 113 3.25 4.66 9.98
C SER A 113 2.29 3.91 9.06
N ASN A 114 1.89 4.55 7.98
CA ASN A 114 1.06 3.96 6.92
C ASN A 114 1.85 3.08 5.93
N GLY A 115 3.15 2.84 6.16
CA GLY A 115 3.99 2.09 5.22
C GLY A 115 3.86 0.57 5.30
N ALA A 116 3.28 0.05 6.37
CA ALA A 116 2.85 -1.35 6.46
C ALA A 116 1.55 -1.42 7.27
N MET A 117 0.49 -1.91 6.62
CA MET A 117 -0.85 -1.96 7.21
C MET A 117 -1.49 -3.31 6.91
N LEU A 118 -2.20 -3.86 7.88
CA LEU A 118 -3.00 -5.05 7.73
C LEU A 118 -4.43 -4.72 8.10
N ALA A 119 -5.38 -5.12 7.28
CA ALA A 119 -6.78 -4.83 7.51
C ALA A 119 -7.65 -6.00 7.07
N LYS A 120 -8.74 -6.23 7.80
CA LYS A 120 -9.89 -6.93 7.23
C LYS A 120 -10.58 -6.02 6.21
N PRO A 121 -11.23 -6.60 5.17
CA PRO A 121 -12.18 -5.85 4.35
C PRO A 121 -13.18 -5.10 5.23
N GLU A 122 -13.65 -3.96 4.74
CA GLU A 122 -14.58 -3.06 5.45
C GLU A 122 -14.03 -2.56 6.80
N SER A 123 -12.71 -2.40 6.94
CA SER A 123 -12.09 -1.90 8.16
C SER A 123 -12.67 -0.55 8.62
N LYS A 124 -13.36 -0.56 9.77
CA LYS A 124 -13.92 0.64 10.40
C LYS A 124 -12.85 1.69 10.72
N PHE A 125 -11.64 1.27 11.08
CA PHE A 125 -10.54 2.19 11.35
C PHE A 125 -10.14 2.94 10.08
N LEU A 126 -10.02 2.25 8.95
CA LEU A 126 -9.68 2.89 7.68
C LEU A 126 -10.82 3.77 7.15
N GLN A 127 -12.08 3.36 7.33
CA GLN A 127 -13.23 4.22 7.01
C GLN A 127 -13.23 5.51 7.83
N ALA A 128 -13.00 5.42 9.14
CA ALA A 128 -12.86 6.60 10.00
C ALA A 128 -11.66 7.47 9.57
N THR A 129 -10.56 6.86 9.14
CA THR A 129 -9.37 7.57 8.63
C THR A 129 -9.67 8.31 7.31
N ILE A 130 -10.38 7.67 6.37
CA ILE A 130 -10.80 8.35 5.14
C ILE A 130 -11.79 9.47 5.47
N ASP A 131 -12.72 9.27 6.40
CA ASP A 131 -13.72 10.25 6.78
C ASP A 131 -13.11 11.55 7.34
N THR A 132 -11.91 11.53 7.91
CA THR A 132 -11.23 12.77 8.32
C THR A 132 -10.90 13.70 7.15
N TYR A 133 -10.87 13.18 5.92
CA TYR A 133 -10.68 14.00 4.71
C TYR A 133 -11.93 14.82 4.34
N LYS A 134 -13.11 14.51 4.91
CA LYS A 134 -14.34 15.31 4.69
C LYS A 134 -14.22 16.74 5.21
N GLU A 135 -13.42 16.92 6.26
CA GLU A 135 -13.18 18.22 6.89
C GLU A 135 -11.85 18.85 6.41
N PHE A 136 -11.21 18.29 5.38
CA PHE A 136 -9.91 18.73 4.91
C PHE A 136 -10.00 20.09 4.18
N SER A 137 -9.34 21.10 4.74
CA SER A 137 -9.02 22.35 4.04
C SER A 137 -7.54 22.36 3.63
N ALA A 138 -7.22 22.96 2.47
CA ALA A 138 -5.91 22.93 1.82
C ALA A 138 -4.74 23.54 2.63
N GLU A 139 -4.97 23.99 3.86
CA GLU A 139 -3.98 24.66 4.71
C GLU A 139 -3.08 23.73 5.54
N LYS A 140 -3.12 22.41 5.33
CA LYS A 140 -2.38 21.48 6.21
C LYS A 140 -1.69 20.33 5.46
N PHE A 141 -0.37 20.29 5.68
CA PHE A 141 0.62 19.22 5.46
C PHE A 141 1.29 19.09 4.08
N SER A 142 2.63 19.00 4.14
CA SER A 142 3.57 18.92 3.04
C SER A 142 4.43 17.65 3.12
N GLY A 143 4.68 16.97 1.99
CA GLY A 143 6.03 16.43 1.70
C GLY A 143 6.18 14.95 1.28
N THR A 144 6.55 14.74 0.00
CA THR A 144 7.38 13.66 -0.64
C THR A 144 6.77 12.32 -1.17
N LYS A 145 6.92 12.09 -2.49
CA LYS A 145 6.40 11.00 -3.36
C LYS A 145 6.69 9.53 -2.93
N GLN A 146 5.71 8.61 -3.03
CA GLN A 146 5.88 7.13 -2.95
C GLN A 146 4.79 6.32 -3.72
N ALA A 147 5.12 5.08 -4.10
CA ALA A 147 4.28 4.11 -4.85
C ALA A 147 3.68 2.99 -3.95
N VAL A 148 2.57 2.38 -4.38
CA VAL A 148 1.66 1.48 -3.62
C VAL A 148 1.87 0.00 -3.96
N LEU A 149 2.06 -0.88 -2.97
CA LEU A 149 2.08 -2.35 -3.11
C LEU A 149 1.01 -3.00 -2.21
N SER A 150 0.20 -3.93 -2.72
CA SER A 150 -0.76 -4.71 -1.91
C SER A 150 -0.52 -6.22 -2.04
N VAL A 151 -0.78 -6.97 -0.98
CA VAL A 151 -0.50 -8.40 -0.83
C VAL A 151 -1.71 -9.10 -0.21
N GLN A 152 -2.21 -10.15 -0.84
CA GLN A 152 -3.45 -10.84 -0.43
C GLN A 152 -3.26 -12.34 -0.17
N ARG A 153 -3.94 -12.80 0.88
CA ARG A 153 -4.32 -14.18 1.20
C ARG A 153 -5.65 -14.19 1.96
N PRO A 154 -6.43 -15.28 1.87
CA PRO A 154 -7.65 -15.48 2.66
C PRO A 154 -7.46 -15.24 4.17
#